data_AF-A0A7R7EGE3-F1
#
_entry.id   AF-A0A7R7EGE3-F1
#
_cell.length_a   1.000
_cell.length_b   1.000
_cell.length_c   1.000
_cell.angle_alpha   90.00
_cell.angle_beta   90.00
_cell.angle_gamma   90.00
#
_symmetry.space_group_name_H-M   'P 1'
#
loop_
_entity.id
_entity.type
_entity.pdbx_description
1 polymer ?
#
loop_
_entity_poly.entity_id
_entity_poly.type
_entity_poly.pdbx_seq_one_letter_code
_entity_poly.pdbx_strand_id
1 'polypeptide(L)' 'TSLSSAHLVPGPAEALIPPAFKPTTRLSISFDGKDVELGNLFRVSEVKLAPFVSFEAEVSP' A
#
# COMPACT_ATOMS: atom_id res chain seq x y z
N THR A 1 6.99 -4.73 10.12
CA THR A 1 6.47 -3.53 9.42
C THR A 1 5.18 -3.90 8.71
N SER A 2 4.39 -2.96 8.18
CA SER A 2 3.21 -3.30 7.35
C SER A 2 3.54 -4.21 6.16
N LEU A 3 4.74 -4.10 5.61
CA LEU A 3 5.23 -4.97 4.52
C LEU A 3 5.39 -6.43 4.94
N SER A 4 5.89 -6.68 6.15
CA SER A 4 6.04 -8.05 6.65
C SER A 4 4.69 -8.69 6.97
N SER A 5 3.72 -7.91 7.47
CA SER A 5 2.35 -8.40 7.70
C SER A 5 1.59 -8.69 6.40
N ALA A 6 1.92 -8.01 5.31
CA ALA A 6 1.39 -8.30 3.97
C ALA A 6 2.18 -9.38 3.22
N HIS A 7 3.16 -10.04 3.86
CA HIS A 7 4.04 -11.03 3.24
C HIS A 7 4.79 -10.52 2.00
N LEU A 8 5.07 -9.21 1.96
CA LEU A 8 5.77 -8.57 0.85
C LEU A 8 7.29 -8.57 1.06
N VAL A 9 7.74 -8.33 2.30
CA VAL A 9 9.16 -8.34 2.71
C VAL A 9 9.31 -8.99 4.09
N PRO A 10 10.06 -10.10 4.22
CA PRO A 10 10.65 -10.90 3.13
C PRO A 10 9.57 -11.47 2.21
N GLY A 11 9.84 -11.60 0.91
CA GLY A 11 8.83 -12.06 -0.05
C GLY A 11 8.96 -11.51 -1.47
N PRO A 12 7.87 -11.50 -2.27
CA PRO A 12 7.91 -11.19 -3.70
C PRO A 12 8.34 -9.75 -4.01
N ALA A 13 8.27 -8.84 -3.03
CA ALA A 13 8.69 -7.45 -3.20
C ALA A 13 10.12 -7.17 -2.70
N GLU A 14 10.85 -8.17 -2.20
CA GLU A 14 12.17 -8.00 -1.60
C GLU A 14 13.23 -7.47 -2.58
N ALA A 15 13.11 -7.81 -3.88
CA ALA A 15 13.96 -7.27 -4.92
C ALA A 15 13.66 -5.80 -5.27
N LEU A 16 12.47 -5.30 -4.92
CA LEU A 16 12.00 -3.94 -5.26
C LEU A 16 12.10 -2.97 -4.08
N ILE A 17 11.85 -3.47 -2.87
CA ILE A 17 11.81 -2.64 -1.65
C ILE A 17 13.08 -2.93 -0.84
N PRO A 18 13.98 -1.93 -0.67
CA PRO A 18 15.18 -2.11 0.12
C PRO A 18 14.87 -2.52 1.57
N PRO A 19 15.68 -3.38 2.20
CA PRO A 19 15.48 -3.80 3.59
C PRO A 19 15.42 -2.64 4.59
N ALA A 20 16.08 -1.52 4.28
CA ALA A 20 16.12 -0.32 5.11
C ALA A 20 14.94 0.65 4.87
N PHE A 21 14.00 0.31 3.99
CA PHE A 21 12.86 1.18 3.68
C PHE A 21 11.95 1.38 4.89
N LYS A 22 11.77 2.65 5.27
CA LYS A 22 10.90 3.08 6.37
C LYS A 22 9.93 4.13 5.83
N PRO A 23 8.65 3.79 5.60
CA PRO A 23 7.68 4.78 5.16
C PRO A 23 7.51 5.87 6.23
N THR A 24 7.58 7.14 5.81
CA THR A 24 7.51 8.34 6.65
C THR A 24 6.12 9.00 6.63
N THR A 25 5.30 8.66 5.65
CA THR A 25 3.91 9.10 5.54
C THR A 25 3.02 7.92 5.18
N ARG A 26 1.73 8.04 5.51
CA ARG A 26 0.70 7.11 5.11
C ARG A 26 0.27 7.39 3.67
N LEU A 27 0.29 6.34 2.85
CA LEU A 27 -0.38 6.27 1.57
C LEU A 27 -1.74 5.59 1.77
N SER A 28 -2.81 6.22 1.30
CA SER A 28 -4.15 5.64 1.24
C SER A 28 -4.58 5.49 -0.21
N ILE A 29 -5.12 4.32 -0.55
CA ILE A 29 -5.65 3.98 -1.87
C ILE A 29 -7.05 3.41 -1.68
N SER A 30 -8.04 3.90 -2.42
CA SER A 30 -9.40 3.36 -2.37
C SER A 30 -10.05 3.26 -3.75
N PHE A 31 -10.79 2.17 -3.96
CA PHE A 31 -11.64 1.98 -5.14
C PHE A 31 -13.09 2.06 -4.72
N ASP A 32 -13.82 3.07 -5.19
CA ASP A 32 -15.25 3.27 -4.89
C ASP A 32 -15.56 3.19 -3.38
N GLY A 33 -14.71 3.84 -2.56
CA GLY A 33 -14.85 3.86 -1.11
C GLY A 33 -14.38 2.59 -0.37
N LYS A 34 -13.87 1.58 -1.08
CA LYS A 34 -13.23 0.40 -0.49
C LYS A 34 -11.71 0.57 -0.48
N ASP A 35 -11.14 0.57 0.72
CA ASP A 35 -9.70 0.80 0.93
C ASP A 35 -8.85 -0.43 0.59
N VAL A 36 -7.64 -0.18 0.10
CA VAL A 36 -6.60 -1.20 -0.06
C VAL A 36 -5.87 -1.37 1.27
N GLU A 37 -6.04 -2.55 1.86
CA GLU A 37 -5.58 -2.90 3.20
C GLU A 37 -4.77 -4.20 3.10
N LEU A 38 -3.43 -4.10 3.15
CA LEU A 38 -2.50 -5.23 3.26
C LEU A 38 -2.77 -6.42 2.30
N GLY A 39 -3.15 -6.13 1.05
CA GLY A 39 -3.39 -7.18 0.05
C GLY A 39 -4.79 -7.81 0.11
N ASN A 40 -5.77 -7.11 0.69
CA ASN A 40 -7.18 -7.48 0.61
C ASN A 40 -7.65 -7.68 -0.85
N LEU A 41 -8.65 -8.54 -1.03
CA LEU A 41 -9.15 -8.94 -2.34
C LEU A 41 -10.09 -7.88 -2.94
N PHE A 42 -9.83 -7.55 -4.20
CA PHE A 42 -10.75 -6.81 -5.05
C PHE A 42 -11.22 -7.69 -6.20
N ARG A 43 -12.49 -7.54 -6.58
CA ARG A 43 -12.98 -8.11 -7.84
C ARG A 43 -12.46 -7.28 -9.01
N VAL A 44 -12.26 -7.90 -10.16
CA VAL A 44 -11.87 -7.19 -11.39
C VAL A 44 -12.84 -6.05 -11.73
N SER A 45 -14.14 -6.22 -11.44
CA SER A 45 -15.14 -5.17 -11.63
C SER A 45 -14.96 -3.96 -10.72
N GLU A 46 -14.36 -4.13 -9.54
CA GLU A 46 -14.15 -3.09 -8.53
C GLU A 46 -12.93 -2.20 -8.87
N VAL A 47 -12.03 -2.67 -9.76
CA VAL A 47 -10.77 -1.98 -10.11
C VAL A 47 -10.71 -1.51 -11.57
N LYS A 48 -11.88 -1.34 -12.22
CA LYS A 48 -11.95 -0.89 -13.62
C LYS A 48 -11.62 0.59 -13.81
N LEU A 49 -11.87 1.39 -12.78
CA LEU A 49 -11.58 2.82 -12.77
C LEU A 49 -10.35 3.09 -11.89
N ALA A 50 -9.69 4.22 -12.13
CA ALA A 50 -8.56 4.64 -11.32
C ALA A 50 -8.99 4.81 -9.85
N PRO A 51 -8.16 4.38 -8.87
CA PRO A 51 -8.46 4.57 -7.48
C PRO A 51 -8.30 6.04 -7.07
N PHE A 52 -8.92 6.40 -5.96
CA PHE A 52 -8.51 7.59 -5.22
C PHE A 52 -7.18 7.30 -4.51
N VAL A 53 -6.27 8.27 -4.55
CA VAL A 53 -4.93 8.18 -3.96
C VAL A 53 -4.68 9.43 -3.12
N SER A 54 -4.26 9.24 -1.88
CA SER A 54 -3.87 10.35 -1.00
C SER A 54 -2.64 10.00 -0.15
N PHE A 55 -1.93 11.04 0.23
CA PHE A 55 -0.81 10.97 1.18
C PHE A 55 -1.16 11.84 2.39
N GLU A 56 -0.88 11.34 3.59
CA GLU A 56 -0.83 12.20 4.77
C GLU A 56 0.33 13.19 4.64
N ALA A 57 0.23 14.33 5.33
CA ALA A 57 1.34 15.26 5.39
C ALA A 57 2.57 14.57 6.01
N GLU A 58 3.72 14.71 5.36
CA GLU A 58 4.97 14.20 5.93
C GLU A 58 5.27 14.96 7.23
N VAL A 59 5.53 14.21 8.30
CA VAL A 59 6.05 14.82 9.52
C VAL A 59 7.52 15.11 9.26
N SER A 60 7.89 16.40 9.22
CA SER A 60 9.30 16.78 9.13
C SER A 60 10.10 16.09 10.25
N PRO A 61 11.26 15.49 9.94
CA PRO A 61 12.08 14.77 10.91
C PRO A 61 12.61 15.68 12.04
#